data_AF-A0A4R4LY32-F1
#
_entry.id   AF-A0A4R4LY32-F1
#
_cell.length_a   1.000
_cell.length_b   1.000
_cell.length_c   1.000
_cell.angle_alpha   90.00
_cell.angle_beta   90.00
_cell.angle_gamma   90.00
#
_symmetry.space_group_name_H-M   'P 1'
#
loop_
_entity.id
_entity.type
_entity.pdbx_description
1 polymer ?
#
loop_
_entity_poly.entity_id
_entity_poly.type
_entity_poly.pdbx_seq_one_letter_code
_entity_poly.pdbx_strand_id
1 'polypeptide(L)'
;MTDYPVALAAEDFVPVALTALGMAMLRHRHPLVPAAAALVVAGGFGKAAWKLIVALGGPDLPWLRGALFPLLAIGFTAFAYALSRESRRPPHPAVLVIPLLAALALSAVLRDTWPALLWTIVAVTVAAVLLARTAARAGDPLAATLFGLWLAGQYLLGPLAARAEQSIPLQWVEQSCNTLAQAAFAFAAWHLTRTTRTPAEQTEERAAA
;
A
#
# COMPACT_ATOMS: atom_id res chain seq x y z
N MET A 1 -27.56 2.38 15.64
CA MET A 1 -26.89 3.47 14.91
C MET A 1 -25.41 3.27 15.13
N THR A 2 -24.62 3.50 14.09
CA THR A 2 -23.20 3.19 13.96
C THR A 2 -22.38 3.89 15.05
N ASP A 3 -21.99 3.19 16.12
CA ASP A 3 -20.98 3.63 17.08
C ASP A 3 -19.56 3.59 16.47
N TYR A 4 -19.41 4.08 15.23
CA TYR A 4 -18.11 4.24 14.60
C TYR A 4 -17.65 5.69 14.85
N PRO A 5 -16.66 5.93 15.72
CA PRO A 5 -16.29 7.29 16.10
C PRO A 5 -15.72 8.06 14.90
N VAL A 6 -16.09 9.33 14.75
CA VAL A 6 -15.52 10.24 13.75
C VAL A 6 -13.99 10.29 13.85
N ALA A 7 -13.44 10.24 15.06
CA ALA A 7 -12.00 10.19 15.30
C ALA A 7 -11.33 8.95 14.66
N LEU A 8 -12.00 7.80 14.70
CA LEU A 8 -11.48 6.57 14.12
C LEU A 8 -11.58 6.60 12.58
N ALA A 9 -12.64 7.22 12.03
CA ALA A 9 -12.75 7.46 10.60
C ALA A 9 -11.67 8.43 10.08
N ALA A 10 -11.31 9.43 10.89
CA ALA A 10 -10.23 10.35 10.59
C ALA A 10 -8.86 9.63 10.60
N GLU A 11 -8.66 8.70 11.54
CA GLU A 11 -7.42 7.92 11.63
C GLU A 11 -7.16 7.08 10.37
N ASP A 12 -8.19 6.55 9.69
CA ASP A 12 -8.01 5.80 8.43
C ASP A 12 -7.32 6.61 7.32
N PHE A 13 -7.30 7.95 7.38
CA PHE A 13 -6.55 8.78 6.43
C PHE A 13 -5.04 8.79 6.70
N VAL A 14 -4.59 8.51 7.93
CA VAL A 14 -3.18 8.55 8.31
C VAL A 14 -2.37 7.47 7.57
N PRO A 15 -2.77 6.18 7.57
CA PRO A 15 -2.11 5.16 6.76
C PRO A 15 -2.06 5.52 5.27
N VAL A 16 -3.14 6.11 4.73
CA VAL A 16 -3.23 6.51 3.31
C VAL A 16 -2.21 7.58 2.97
N ALA A 17 -2.06 8.60 3.82
CA ALA A 17 -1.06 9.65 3.66
C ALA A 17 0.38 9.10 3.75
N LEU A 18 0.63 8.17 4.67
CA LEU A 18 1.93 7.51 4.81
C LEU A 18 2.27 6.64 3.59
N THR A 19 1.32 5.87 3.07
CA THR A 19 1.50 5.12 1.81
C THR A 19 1.78 6.06 0.64
N ALA A 20 1.04 7.18 0.53
CA ALA A 20 1.27 8.20 -0.50
C ALA A 20 2.70 8.76 -0.41
N LEU A 21 3.15 9.11 0.80
CA LEU A 21 4.50 9.62 1.05
C LEU A 21 5.57 8.60 0.64
N GLY A 22 5.44 7.35 1.09
CA GLY A 22 6.40 6.29 0.77
C GLY A 22 6.50 6.02 -0.73
N MET A 23 5.38 5.93 -1.43
CA MET A 23 5.40 5.74 -2.89
C MET A 23 5.92 6.98 -3.64
N ALA A 24 5.64 8.18 -3.14
CA ALA A 24 6.18 9.41 -3.71
C ALA A 24 7.71 9.48 -3.61
N MET A 25 8.31 8.99 -2.52
CA MET A 25 9.77 8.88 -2.41
C MET A 25 10.36 7.96 -3.49
N LEU A 26 9.63 6.91 -3.88
CA LEU A 26 10.06 5.93 -4.87
C LEU A 26 9.70 6.29 -6.32
N ARG A 27 9.14 7.49 -6.58
CA ARG A 27 8.67 7.90 -7.91
C ARG A 27 9.73 7.87 -9.01
N HIS A 28 10.99 8.07 -8.63
CA HIS A 28 12.14 8.14 -9.54
C HIS A 28 12.58 6.76 -10.06
N ARG A 29 12.10 5.67 -9.45
CA ARG A 29 12.49 4.30 -9.79
C ARG A 29 11.92 3.84 -11.12
N HIS A 30 10.71 4.27 -11.46
CA HIS A 30 10.04 3.91 -12.71
C HIS A 30 8.88 4.87 -13.00
N PRO A 31 8.62 5.25 -14.27
CA PRO A 31 7.54 6.18 -14.64
C PRO A 31 6.13 5.70 -14.29
N LEU A 32 5.93 4.40 -14.01
CA LEU A 32 4.64 3.85 -13.56
C LEU A 32 4.38 4.01 -12.06
N VAL A 33 5.39 4.30 -11.23
CA VAL A 33 5.22 4.42 -9.78
C VAL A 33 4.19 5.49 -9.40
N PRO A 34 4.17 6.70 -10.01
CA PRO A 34 3.15 7.70 -9.71
C PRO A 34 1.72 7.23 -10.02
N ALA A 35 1.51 6.54 -11.14
CA ALA A 35 0.20 6.01 -11.52
C ALA A 35 -0.24 4.89 -10.56
N ALA A 36 0.68 4.00 -10.20
CA ALA A 36 0.45 2.97 -9.18
C ALA A 36 0.08 3.58 -7.82
N ALA A 37 0.80 4.63 -7.41
CA ALA A 37 0.53 5.36 -6.17
C ALA A 37 -0.84 6.01 -6.18
N ALA A 38 -1.22 6.67 -7.28
CA ALA A 38 -2.54 7.28 -7.42
C ALA A 38 -3.67 6.26 -7.24
N LEU A 39 -3.53 5.06 -7.81
CA LEU A 39 -4.51 3.99 -7.65
C LEU A 39 -4.58 3.46 -6.21
N VAL A 40 -3.43 3.18 -5.59
CA VAL A 40 -3.37 2.70 -4.20
C VAL A 40 -3.99 3.73 -3.24
N VAL A 41 -3.61 5.00 -3.39
CA VAL A 41 -4.10 6.10 -2.58
C VAL A 41 -5.59 6.33 -2.82
N ALA A 42 -6.06 6.30 -4.07
CA ALA A 42 -7.49 6.43 -4.37
C ALA A 42 -8.32 5.32 -3.71
N GLY A 43 -7.84 4.08 -3.70
CA GLY A 43 -8.50 2.97 -3.02
C GLY A 43 -8.60 3.18 -1.51
N GLY A 44 -7.48 3.51 -0.87
CA GLY A 44 -7.43 3.78 0.57
C GLY A 44 -8.26 5.00 0.97
N PHE A 45 -8.10 6.11 0.24
CA PHE A 45 -8.84 7.35 0.45
C PHE A 45 -10.35 7.13 0.29
N GLY A 46 -10.76 6.37 -0.74
CA GLY A 46 -12.16 6.02 -0.94
C GLY A 46 -12.75 5.32 0.28
N LYS A 47 -12.07 4.29 0.81
CA LYS A 47 -12.55 3.59 2.00
C LYS A 47 -12.60 4.48 3.25
N ALA A 48 -11.59 5.33 3.46
CA ALA A 48 -11.57 6.29 4.57
C ALA A 48 -12.72 7.31 4.46
N ALA A 49 -12.94 7.85 3.26
CA ALA A 49 -14.05 8.76 2.97
C ALA A 49 -15.42 8.09 3.22
N TRP A 50 -15.60 6.83 2.81
CA TRP A 50 -16.82 6.09 3.09
C TRP A 50 -17.09 5.97 4.60
N LYS A 51 -16.07 5.58 5.38
CA LYS A 51 -16.20 5.49 6.84
C LYS A 51 -16.53 6.84 7.47
N LEU A 52 -15.91 7.93 6.99
CA LEU A 52 -16.17 9.27 7.48
C LEU A 52 -17.60 9.71 7.20
N ILE A 53 -18.11 9.47 5.98
CA ILE A 53 -19.50 9.78 5.62
C ILE A 53 -20.47 9.05 6.55
N VAL A 54 -20.27 7.75 6.78
CA VAL A 54 -21.12 6.95 7.68
C VAL A 54 -21.01 7.43 9.13
N ALA A 55 -19.81 7.76 9.61
CA ALA A 55 -19.59 8.27 10.98
C ALA A 55 -20.26 9.63 11.22
N LEU A 56 -20.41 10.44 10.17
CA LEU A 56 -21.13 11.72 10.20
C LEU A 56 -22.65 11.57 10.04
N GLY A 57 -23.18 10.35 10.01
CA GLY A 57 -24.60 10.07 9.82
C GLY A 57 -25.07 10.16 8.36
N GLY A 58 -24.14 10.18 7.41
CA GLY A 58 -24.42 10.13 5.97
C GLY A 58 -24.82 8.72 5.48
N PRO A 59 -25.14 8.59 4.18
CA PRO A 59 -25.59 7.32 3.61
C PRO A 59 -24.45 6.29 3.49
N ASP A 60 -24.80 5.00 3.51
CA ASP A 60 -23.88 3.94 3.06
C ASP A 60 -23.74 4.03 1.53
N LEU A 61 -22.50 4.17 1.05
CA LEU A 61 -22.15 4.25 -0.37
C LEU A 61 -21.37 2.98 -0.78
N PRO A 62 -22.04 1.92 -1.27
CA PRO A 62 -21.41 0.62 -1.50
C PRO A 62 -20.28 0.66 -2.53
N TRP A 63 -20.37 1.55 -3.52
CA TRP A 63 -19.33 1.71 -4.54
C TRP A 63 -18.02 2.27 -3.94
N LEU A 64 -18.12 3.17 -2.97
CA LEU A 64 -16.97 3.77 -2.29
C LEU A 64 -16.32 2.76 -1.34
N ARG A 65 -17.14 1.98 -0.63
CA ARG A 65 -16.69 0.83 0.18
C ARG A 65 -16.02 -0.25 -0.67
N GLY A 66 -16.60 -0.59 -1.81
CA GLY A 66 -16.15 -1.67 -2.69
C GLY A 66 -14.96 -1.33 -3.58
N ALA A 67 -14.61 -0.04 -3.73
CA ALA A 67 -13.52 0.41 -4.60
C ALA A 67 -12.11 0.03 -4.09
N LEU A 68 -11.94 -0.23 -2.79
CA LEU A 68 -10.62 -0.46 -2.16
C LEU A 68 -9.82 -1.53 -2.90
N PHE A 69 -10.28 -2.78 -2.89
CA PHE A 69 -9.46 -3.91 -3.36
C PHE A 69 -9.23 -3.93 -4.87
N PRO A 70 -10.19 -3.58 -5.74
CA PRO A 70 -9.91 -3.41 -7.16
C PRO A 70 -8.79 -2.38 -7.43
N LEU A 71 -8.83 -1.23 -6.74
CA LEU A 71 -7.83 -0.19 -6.92
C LEU A 71 -6.46 -0.58 -6.34
N LEU A 72 -6.44 -1.19 -5.15
CA LEU A 72 -5.20 -1.73 -4.56
C LEU A 72 -4.60 -2.83 -5.44
N ALA A 73 -5.42 -3.74 -5.96
CA ALA A 73 -4.98 -4.83 -6.84
C ALA A 73 -4.27 -4.27 -8.08
N ILE A 74 -4.88 -3.32 -8.78
CA ILE A 74 -4.29 -2.71 -9.99
C ILE A 74 -3.03 -1.92 -9.60
N GLY A 75 -3.13 -1.07 -8.57
CA GLY A 75 -2.04 -0.20 -8.12
C GLY A 75 -0.80 -0.98 -7.68
N PHE A 76 -0.96 -1.96 -6.78
CA PHE A 76 0.17 -2.79 -6.34
C PHE A 76 0.69 -3.72 -7.43
N THR A 77 -0.13 -4.16 -8.38
CA THR A 77 0.37 -4.92 -9.54
C THR A 77 1.26 -4.05 -10.43
N ALA A 78 0.83 -2.81 -10.72
CA ALA A 78 1.62 -1.85 -11.48
C ALA A 78 2.91 -1.49 -10.73
N PHE A 79 2.86 -1.36 -9.40
CA PHE A 79 4.02 -1.10 -8.57
C PHE A 79 5.01 -2.28 -8.55
N ALA A 80 4.52 -3.51 -8.34
CA ALA A 80 5.33 -4.72 -8.39
C ALA A 80 5.97 -4.91 -9.78
N TYR A 81 5.22 -4.64 -10.85
CA TYR A 81 5.76 -4.65 -12.21
C TYR A 81 6.89 -3.64 -12.37
N ALA A 82 6.67 -2.37 -11.97
CA ALA A 82 7.67 -1.31 -12.02
C ALA A 82 8.96 -1.70 -11.30
N LEU A 83 8.86 -2.20 -10.06
CA LEU A 83 10.01 -2.66 -9.27
C LEU A 83 10.71 -3.87 -9.89
N SER A 84 9.95 -4.78 -10.54
CA SER A 84 10.53 -5.95 -11.19
C SER A 84 11.40 -5.60 -12.38
N ARG A 85 11.21 -4.42 -13.01
CA ARG A 85 12.02 -3.94 -14.13
C ARG A 85 13.46 -3.61 -13.74
N GLU A 86 13.73 -3.38 -12.46
CA GLU A 86 15.09 -3.22 -11.94
C GLU A 86 15.85 -4.55 -11.81
N SER A 87 15.16 -5.69 -11.96
CA SER A 87 15.79 -7.01 -11.89
C SER A 87 16.54 -7.35 -13.17
N ARG A 88 17.67 -8.08 -13.06
CA ARG A 88 18.47 -8.53 -14.22
C ARG A 88 17.68 -9.35 -15.25
N ARG A 89 16.62 -10.03 -14.81
CA ARG A 89 15.72 -10.84 -15.64
C ARG A 89 14.29 -10.53 -15.24
N PRO A 90 13.69 -9.43 -15.76
CA PRO A 90 12.33 -9.07 -15.39
C PRO A 90 11.36 -10.13 -15.94
N PRO A 91 10.34 -10.52 -15.17
CA PRO A 91 9.33 -11.45 -15.67
C PRO A 91 8.55 -10.82 -16.82
N HIS A 92 7.99 -11.66 -17.69
CA HIS A 92 7.08 -11.20 -18.73
C HIS A 92 5.83 -10.56 -18.07
N PRO A 93 5.34 -9.40 -18.54
CA PRO A 93 4.21 -8.70 -17.91
C PRO A 93 2.95 -9.55 -17.76
N ALA A 94 2.73 -10.51 -18.67
CA ALA A 94 1.59 -11.43 -18.60
C ALA A 94 1.52 -12.23 -17.29
N VAL A 95 2.66 -12.49 -16.62
CA VAL A 95 2.71 -13.19 -15.31
C VAL A 95 1.97 -12.41 -14.22
N LEU A 96 1.88 -11.09 -14.36
CA LEU A 96 1.16 -10.21 -13.43
C LEU A 96 -0.22 -9.82 -13.97
N VAL A 97 -0.33 -9.53 -15.26
CA VAL A 97 -1.56 -8.99 -15.87
C VAL A 97 -2.66 -10.06 -15.94
N ILE A 98 -2.35 -11.29 -16.37
CA ILE A 98 -3.35 -12.35 -16.51
C ILE A 98 -4.05 -12.66 -15.17
N PRO A 99 -3.32 -12.95 -14.08
CA PRO A 99 -3.97 -13.22 -12.79
C PRO A 99 -4.66 -11.99 -12.19
N LEU A 100 -4.18 -10.76 -12.43
CA LEU A 100 -4.90 -9.54 -12.07
C LEU A 100 -6.27 -9.49 -12.76
N LEU A 101 -6.30 -9.68 -14.09
CA LEU A 101 -7.55 -9.66 -14.86
C LEU A 101 -8.49 -10.77 -14.42
N ALA A 102 -7.97 -11.97 -14.14
CA ALA A 102 -8.76 -13.08 -13.62
C ALA A 102 -9.37 -12.74 -12.24
N ALA A 103 -8.60 -12.13 -11.34
CA ALA A 103 -9.08 -11.73 -10.02
C ALA A 103 -10.17 -10.64 -10.13
N LEU A 104 -9.98 -9.63 -10.98
CA LEU A 104 -10.97 -8.58 -11.20
C LEU A 104 -12.25 -9.12 -11.86
N ALA A 105 -12.11 -10.01 -12.85
CA ALA A 105 -13.24 -10.65 -13.51
C ALA A 105 -14.03 -11.52 -12.52
N LEU A 106 -13.34 -12.32 -11.70
CA LEU A 106 -13.97 -13.14 -10.67
C LEU A 106 -14.67 -12.27 -9.63
N SER A 107 -14.06 -11.16 -9.21
CA SER A 107 -14.71 -10.18 -8.32
C SER A 107 -16.00 -9.62 -8.91
N ALA A 108 -16.00 -9.27 -10.19
CA ALA A 108 -17.19 -8.76 -10.87
C ALA A 108 -18.29 -9.81 -10.98
N VAL A 109 -17.94 -11.05 -11.35
CA VAL A 109 -18.90 -12.18 -11.47
C VAL A 109 -19.52 -12.53 -10.12
N LEU A 110 -18.71 -12.62 -9.07
CA LEU A 110 -19.17 -12.97 -7.73
C LEU A 110 -19.84 -11.80 -7.00
N ARG A 111 -19.71 -10.57 -7.53
CA ARG A 111 -20.12 -9.32 -6.86
C ARG A 111 -19.49 -9.19 -5.47
N ASP A 112 -18.26 -9.65 -5.33
CA ASP A 112 -17.49 -9.63 -4.09
C ASP A 112 -16.03 -9.26 -4.38
N THR A 113 -15.38 -8.62 -3.42
CA THR A 113 -14.03 -8.08 -3.54
C THR A 113 -12.95 -9.04 -3.03
N TRP A 114 -13.31 -10.17 -2.40
CA TRP A 114 -12.32 -11.13 -1.87
C TRP A 114 -11.31 -11.64 -2.93
N PRO A 115 -11.66 -11.89 -4.22
CA PRO A 115 -10.67 -12.29 -5.22
C PRO A 115 -9.62 -11.19 -5.45
N ALA A 116 -10.06 -9.94 -5.59
CA ALA A 116 -9.18 -8.78 -5.70
C ALA A 116 -8.34 -8.56 -4.43
N LEU A 117 -8.88 -8.83 -3.24
CA LEU A 117 -8.12 -8.83 -1.98
C LEU A 117 -7.00 -9.87 -2.00
N LEU A 118 -7.29 -11.12 -2.38
CA LEU A 118 -6.25 -12.16 -2.45
C LEU A 118 -5.14 -11.77 -3.43
N TRP A 119 -5.51 -11.24 -4.59
CA TRP A 119 -4.52 -10.75 -5.54
C TRP A 119 -3.73 -9.54 -5.01
N THR A 120 -4.39 -8.62 -4.30
CA THR A 120 -3.72 -7.50 -3.62
C THR A 120 -2.66 -8.02 -2.65
N ILE A 121 -2.97 -9.05 -1.86
CA ILE A 121 -2.01 -9.68 -0.95
C ILE A 121 -0.78 -10.18 -1.73
N VAL A 122 -0.98 -10.92 -2.82
CA VAL A 122 0.12 -11.41 -3.67
C VAL A 122 0.95 -10.25 -4.22
N ALA A 123 0.31 -9.24 -4.81
CA ALA A 123 0.99 -8.10 -5.43
C ALA A 123 1.79 -7.27 -4.41
N VAL A 124 1.22 -7.00 -3.23
CA VAL A 124 1.90 -6.32 -2.12
C VAL A 124 3.09 -7.13 -1.63
N THR A 125 2.94 -8.45 -1.48
CA THR A 125 4.04 -9.34 -1.09
C THR A 125 5.19 -9.29 -2.09
N VAL A 126 4.90 -9.33 -3.39
CA VAL A 126 5.92 -9.20 -4.43
C VAL A 126 6.62 -7.83 -4.32
N ALA A 127 5.86 -6.74 -4.20
CA ALA A 127 6.43 -5.40 -4.05
C ALA A 127 7.34 -5.29 -2.80
N ALA A 128 6.88 -5.77 -1.66
CA ALA A 128 7.66 -5.77 -0.41
C ALA A 128 8.95 -6.57 -0.51
N VAL A 129 8.90 -7.78 -1.11
CA VAL A 129 10.09 -8.62 -1.32
C VAL A 129 11.08 -7.94 -2.26
N LEU A 130 10.61 -7.31 -3.34
CA LEU A 130 11.48 -6.59 -4.27
C LEU A 130 12.14 -5.37 -3.61
N LEU A 131 11.40 -4.60 -2.82
CA LEU A 131 11.94 -3.45 -2.08
C LEU A 131 12.96 -3.89 -1.03
N ALA A 132 12.64 -4.93 -0.24
CA ALA A 132 13.56 -5.47 0.76
C ALA A 132 14.86 -6.00 0.11
N ARG A 133 14.76 -6.70 -1.02
CA ARG A 133 15.94 -7.15 -1.79
C ARG A 133 16.74 -5.99 -2.36
N THR A 134 16.08 -4.94 -2.81
CA THR A 134 16.73 -3.74 -3.34
C THR A 134 17.50 -3.02 -2.24
N ALA A 135 16.89 -2.85 -1.07
CA ALA A 135 17.56 -2.32 0.11
C ALA A 135 18.75 -3.18 0.55
N ALA A 136 18.58 -4.49 0.63
CA ALA A 136 19.68 -5.40 1.00
C ALA A 136 20.85 -5.34 0.01
N ARG A 137 20.58 -5.27 -1.30
CA ARG A 137 21.62 -5.11 -2.33
C ARG A 137 22.32 -3.75 -2.28
N ALA A 138 21.61 -2.72 -1.81
CA ALA A 138 22.16 -1.39 -1.57
C ALA A 138 22.94 -1.28 -0.24
N GLY A 139 23.08 -2.37 0.52
CA GLY A 139 23.76 -2.36 1.82
C GLY A 139 22.94 -1.67 2.92
N ASP A 140 21.62 -1.60 2.76
CA ASP A 140 20.70 -0.91 3.68
C ASP A 140 19.84 -1.93 4.48
N PRO A 141 20.38 -2.52 5.56
CA PRO A 141 19.67 -3.52 6.35
C PRO A 141 18.47 -2.92 7.11
N LEU A 142 18.53 -1.62 7.45
CA LEU A 142 17.44 -0.94 8.13
C LEU A 142 16.20 -0.87 7.22
N ALA A 143 16.36 -0.36 6.00
CA ALA A 143 15.24 -0.29 5.05
C ALA A 143 14.74 -1.70 4.69
N ALA A 144 15.63 -2.69 4.53
CA ALA A 144 15.23 -4.07 4.26
C ALA A 144 14.34 -4.65 5.37
N THR A 145 14.74 -4.47 6.64
CA THR A 145 13.95 -4.89 7.81
C THR A 145 12.60 -4.17 7.87
N LEU A 146 12.58 -2.85 7.64
CA LEU A 146 11.34 -2.07 7.70
C LEU A 146 10.34 -2.43 6.59
N PHE A 147 10.80 -2.77 5.38
CA PHE A 147 9.92 -3.34 4.36
C PHE A 147 9.39 -4.72 4.76
N GLY A 148 10.18 -5.52 5.47
CA GLY A 148 9.73 -6.77 6.09
C GLY A 148 8.65 -6.55 7.16
N LEU A 149 8.83 -5.55 8.04
CA LEU A 149 7.85 -5.17 9.06
C LEU A 149 6.56 -4.63 8.43
N TRP A 150 6.68 -3.82 7.38
CA TRP A 150 5.52 -3.38 6.59
C TRP A 150 4.72 -4.58 6.06
N LEU A 151 5.38 -5.56 5.44
CA LEU A 151 4.73 -6.78 4.95
C LEU A 151 4.05 -7.58 6.07
N ALA A 152 4.73 -7.75 7.21
CA ALA A 152 4.15 -8.41 8.38
C ALA A 152 2.88 -7.69 8.87
N GLY A 153 2.90 -6.36 8.87
CA GLY A 153 1.74 -5.53 9.16
C GLY A 153 0.57 -5.81 8.20
N GLN A 154 0.82 -5.93 6.90
CA GLN A 154 -0.24 -6.23 5.92
C GLN A 154 -0.90 -7.60 6.18
N TYR A 155 -0.12 -8.61 6.57
CA TYR A 155 -0.67 -9.91 6.95
C TYR A 155 -1.42 -9.89 8.28
N LEU A 156 -1.05 -9.01 9.20
CA LEU A 156 -1.74 -8.85 10.49
C LEU A 156 -3.12 -8.19 10.31
N LEU A 157 -3.24 -7.22 9.39
CA LEU A 157 -4.48 -6.47 9.20
C LEU A 157 -5.65 -7.33 8.71
N GLY A 158 -5.41 -8.34 7.87
CA GLY A 158 -6.47 -9.21 7.34
C GLY A 158 -7.27 -9.92 8.45
N PRO A 159 -6.61 -10.71 9.32
CA PRO A 159 -7.25 -11.36 10.46
C PRO A 159 -7.86 -10.39 11.47
N LEU A 160 -7.25 -9.21 11.68
CA LEU A 160 -7.83 -8.19 12.57
C LEU A 160 -9.16 -7.67 12.02
N ALA A 161 -9.21 -7.35 10.72
CA ALA A 161 -10.40 -6.83 10.06
C ALA A 161 -11.51 -7.89 9.89
N ALA A 162 -11.16 -9.18 9.82
CA ALA A 162 -12.11 -10.28 9.59
C ALA A 162 -12.88 -10.73 10.84
N ARG A 163 -12.64 -10.12 12.02
CA ARG A 163 -13.32 -10.49 13.26
C ARG A 163 -14.81 -10.13 13.21
N ALA A 164 -15.65 -11.07 13.66
CA ALA A 164 -17.11 -10.90 13.71
C ALA A 164 -17.53 -9.77 14.68
N GLU A 165 -16.81 -9.60 15.79
CA GLU A 165 -17.00 -8.51 16.75
C GLU A 165 -15.86 -7.50 16.63
N GLN A 166 -16.23 -6.28 16.23
CA GLN A 166 -15.32 -5.13 16.12
C GLN A 166 -15.66 -4.12 17.20
N SER A 167 -15.20 -4.34 18.43
CA SER A 167 -15.32 -3.34 19.49
C SER A 167 -14.44 -2.11 19.18
N ILE A 168 -14.82 -0.93 19.67
CA ILE A 168 -14.04 0.31 19.46
C ILE A 168 -12.55 0.14 19.82
N PRO A 169 -12.17 -0.50 20.95
CA PRO A 169 -10.76 -0.75 21.25
C PRO A 169 -10.06 -1.62 20.21
N LEU A 170 -10.71 -2.67 19.71
CA LEU A 170 -10.12 -3.53 18.67
C LEU A 170 -9.91 -2.78 17.36
N GLN A 171 -10.84 -1.89 16.99
CA GLN A 171 -10.68 -1.08 15.81
C GLN A 171 -9.52 -0.08 15.94
N TRP A 172 -9.32 0.51 17.13
CA TRP A 172 -8.13 1.33 17.41
C TRP A 172 -6.83 0.54 17.32
N VAL A 173 -6.82 -0.72 17.75
CA VAL A 173 -5.67 -1.62 17.57
C VAL A 173 -5.41 -1.85 16.08
N GLU A 174 -6.45 -2.17 15.29
CA GLU A 174 -6.33 -2.35 13.83
C GLU A 174 -5.74 -1.10 13.16
N GLN A 175 -6.28 0.08 13.46
CA GLN A 175 -5.80 1.35 12.88
C GLN A 175 -4.38 1.67 13.31
N SER A 176 -4.03 1.46 14.59
CA SER A 176 -2.66 1.67 15.08
C SER A 176 -1.67 0.74 14.39
N CYS A 177 -2.02 -0.54 14.21
CA CYS A 177 -1.21 -1.49 13.45
C CYS A 177 -1.03 -1.04 12.00
N ASN A 178 -2.08 -0.53 11.36
CA ASN A 178 -2.00 -0.02 9.98
C ASN A 178 -1.10 1.22 9.90
N THR A 179 -1.29 2.20 10.79
CA THR A 179 -0.47 3.40 10.87
C THR A 179 1.00 3.07 11.06
N LEU A 180 1.34 2.17 11.99
CA LEU A 180 2.72 1.72 12.21
C LEU A 180 3.31 0.99 11.00
N ALA A 181 2.54 0.12 10.35
CA ALA A 181 2.99 -0.58 9.15
C ALA A 181 3.27 0.38 7.99
N GLN A 182 2.38 1.35 7.73
CA GLN A 182 2.59 2.32 6.66
C GLN A 182 3.69 3.34 7.01
N ALA A 183 3.88 3.66 8.29
CA ALA A 183 5.00 4.48 8.75
C ALA A 183 6.34 3.78 8.49
N ALA A 184 6.42 2.47 8.79
CA ALA A 184 7.60 1.66 8.48
C ALA A 184 7.89 1.66 6.97
N PHE A 185 6.87 1.51 6.12
CA PHE A 185 7.02 1.61 4.66
C PHE A 185 7.53 3.00 4.22
N ALA A 186 6.91 4.08 4.69
CA ALA A 186 7.27 5.43 4.31
C ALA A 186 8.71 5.76 4.72
N PHE A 187 9.08 5.39 5.94
CA PHE A 187 10.43 5.59 6.47
C PHE A 187 11.47 4.74 5.72
N ALA A 188 11.15 3.47 5.42
CA ALA A 188 12.02 2.61 4.60
C ALA A 188 12.26 3.18 3.20
N ALA A 189 11.20 3.67 2.55
CA ALA A 189 11.26 4.28 1.23
C ALA A 189 12.12 5.55 1.21
N TRP A 190 11.96 6.40 2.22
CA TRP A 190 12.80 7.59 2.41
C TRP A 190 14.27 7.22 2.66
N HIS A 191 14.53 6.28 3.57
CA HIS A 191 15.88 5.85 3.93
C HIS A 191 16.60 5.24 2.73
N LEU A 192 15.93 4.33 2.01
CA LEU A 192 16.45 3.72 0.79
C LEU A 192 16.79 4.76 -0.28
N THR A 193 15.97 5.79 -0.43
CA THR A 193 16.22 6.88 -1.40
C THR A 193 17.48 7.67 -1.04
N ARG A 194 17.76 7.87 0.26
CA ARG A 194 18.99 8.56 0.70
C ARG A 194 20.24 7.70 0.52
N THR A 195 20.14 6.40 0.79
CA THR A 195 21.26 5.46 0.63
C THR A 195 21.64 5.25 -0.84
N THR A 196 20.68 5.38 -1.76
CA THR A 196 20.87 5.13 -3.20
C THR A 196 21.21 6.36 -4.04
N ARG A 197 21.19 7.58 -3.48
CA ARG A 197 21.69 8.78 -4.16
C ARG A 197 23.20 8.68 -4.38
N THR A 198 23.62 8.96 -5.62
CA THR A 198 25.02 8.81 -6.06
C THR A 198 25.91 9.87 -5.38
N PRO A 199 27.20 9.61 -5.06
CA PRO A 199 28.11 10.62 -4.51
C PRO A 199 28.21 11.92 -5.32
N ALA A 200 27.95 11.88 -6.63
CA ALA A 200 27.91 13.05 -7.49
C ALA A 200 26.76 14.03 -7.13
N GLU A 201 25.55 13.51 -6.85
CA GLU A 201 24.40 14.33 -6.44
C GLU A 201 24.58 14.89 -5.02
N GLN A 202 25.25 14.13 -4.14
CA GLN A 202 25.62 14.61 -2.79
C GLN A 202 26.71 15.70 -2.82
N THR A 203 27.55 15.72 -3.86
CA THR A 203 28.58 16.75 -4.05
C THR A 203 27.96 18.04 -4.59
N GLU A 204 27.00 17.95 -5.52
CA GLU A 204 26.25 19.12 -6.02
C GLU A 204 25.35 19.73 -4.94
N GLU A 205 24.65 18.93 -4.13
CA GLU A 205 23.79 19.43 -3.04
C GLU A 205 24.60 20.11 -1.92
N ARG A 206 25.84 19.66 -1.67
CA ARG A 206 26.79 20.32 -0.73
C ARG A 206 27.48 21.55 -1.31
N ALA A 207 27.64 21.63 -2.63
CA ALA A 207 28.18 22.81 -3.30
C ALA A 207 27.13 23.93 -3.45
N ALA A 208 25.85 23.59 -3.34
CA ALA A 208 24.73 24.53 -3.45
C ALA A 208 24.18 25.03 -2.09
N ALA A 209 24.71 24.55 -0.96
CA ALA A 209 24.34 24.94 0.41
C ALA A 209 25.45 25.77 1.06
#